data_AF-A0A2V8XJ77-F1
#
_entry.id   AF-A0A2V8XJ77-F1
#
_cell.length_a   1.000
_cell.length_b   1.000
_cell.length_c   1.000
_cell.angle_alpha   90.00
_cell.angle_beta   90.00
_cell.angle_gamma   90.00
#
_symmetry.space_group_name_H-M   'P 1'
#
loop_
_entity.id
_entity.type
_entity.pdbx_description
1 polymer ?
#
loop_
_entity_poly.entity_id
_entity_poly.type
_entity_poly.pdbx_seq_one_letter_code
_entity_poly.pdbx_strand_id
1 'polypeptide(L)'
;MTYVIAEPCIGTKDTACVDACPVDCIHPKKNTTYEDGRPTFDEVPQLYIDPVECIDCGACVPVCPVSAIFALDDLPEKWKHYTEINASYVQGGKFTPEEFAKHAAK
;
A
#
# COMPACT_ATOMS: atom_id res chain seq x y z
N MET A 1 7.01 12.26 5.15
CA MET A 1 6.53 12.05 3.76
C MET A 1 6.18 10.57 3.66
N THR A 2 5.79 10.05 2.50
CA THR A 2 5.46 8.62 2.42
C THR A 2 5.88 8.04 1.07
N TYR A 3 6.08 6.74 1.06
CA TYR A 3 6.09 5.94 -0.15
C TYR A 3 4.66 5.58 -0.58
N VAL A 4 4.49 5.34 -1.89
CA VAL A 4 3.20 5.06 -2.52
C VAL A 4 3.36 3.88 -3.46
N ILE A 5 2.44 2.91 -3.36
CA ILE A 5 2.35 1.79 -4.30
C ILE A 5 1.42 2.16 -5.45
N ALA A 6 1.96 2.12 -6.67
CA ALA A 6 1.26 2.46 -7.89
C ALA A 6 0.80 1.22 -8.69
N GLU A 7 0.21 1.50 -9.85
CA GLU A 7 -0.35 0.54 -10.82
C GLU A 7 0.47 -0.74 -11.06
N PRO A 8 1.82 -0.73 -11.16
CA PRO A 8 2.56 -1.96 -11.48
C PRO A 8 2.43 -3.08 -10.43
N CYS A 9 1.95 -2.77 -9.22
CA CYS A 9 1.69 -3.77 -8.19
C CYS A 9 0.47 -4.65 -8.53
N ILE A 10 -0.50 -4.12 -9.29
CA ILE A 10 -1.76 -4.77 -9.60
C ILE A 10 -1.49 -6.09 -10.32
N GLY A 11 -2.06 -7.19 -9.80
CA GLY A 11 -1.90 -8.53 -10.35
C GLY A 11 -0.57 -9.23 -10.02
N THR A 12 0.47 -8.50 -9.63
CA THR A 12 1.76 -9.09 -9.20
C THR A 12 1.72 -9.46 -7.72
N LYS A 13 1.37 -8.50 -6.85
CA LYS A 13 1.23 -8.67 -5.39
C LYS A 13 2.32 -9.56 -4.75
N ASP A 14 3.59 -9.28 -5.05
CA ASP A 14 4.73 -10.14 -4.71
C ASP A 14 4.97 -10.30 -3.19
N THR A 15 4.77 -9.22 -2.42
CA THR A 15 4.97 -9.08 -0.96
C THR A 15 6.41 -8.96 -0.43
N ALA A 16 7.48 -9.00 -1.25
CA ALA A 16 8.83 -8.77 -0.72
C ALA A 16 9.01 -7.41 0.01
N CYS A 17 8.25 -6.39 -0.39
CA CYS A 17 8.24 -5.09 0.27
C CYS A 17 7.71 -5.15 1.71
N VAL A 18 6.81 -6.09 2.02
CA VAL A 18 6.24 -6.27 3.37
C VAL A 18 7.35 -6.69 4.34
N ASP A 19 8.16 -7.68 3.96
CA ASP A 19 9.23 -8.21 4.81
C ASP A 19 10.39 -7.22 5.00
N ALA A 20 10.56 -6.30 4.05
CA ALA A 20 11.58 -5.25 4.11
C ALA A 20 11.17 -4.04 4.97
N CYS A 21 9.89 -3.90 5.33
CA CYS A 21 9.39 -2.73 6.04
C CYS A 21 9.69 -2.81 7.55
N PRO A 22 10.51 -1.90 8.13
CA PRO A 22 10.88 -1.98 9.55
C PRO A 22 9.75 -1.63 10.53
N VAL A 23 8.68 -1.01 10.04
CA VAL A 23 7.52 -0.55 10.82
C VAL A 23 6.23 -1.25 10.41
N ASP A 24 6.32 -2.29 9.57
CA ASP A 24 5.18 -3.11 9.14
C ASP A 24 3.99 -2.35 8.50
N CYS A 25 4.23 -1.16 7.95
CA CYS A 25 3.19 -0.26 7.40
C CYS A 25 2.67 -0.65 6.01
N ILE A 26 2.88 -1.89 5.54
CA ILE A 26 2.45 -2.35 4.21
C ILE A 26 1.43 -3.48 4.36
N HIS A 27 0.27 -3.30 3.73
CA HIS A 27 -0.89 -4.19 3.88
C HIS A 27 -1.63 -4.39 2.55
N PRO A 28 -2.43 -5.45 2.40
CA PRO A 28 -2.53 -6.63 3.26
C PRO A 28 -1.31 -7.58 3.15
N LYS A 29 -0.96 -8.26 4.23
CA LYS A 29 0.05 -9.33 4.22
C LYS A 29 -0.58 -10.64 3.71
N LYS A 30 0.22 -11.50 3.04
CA LYS A 30 -0.22 -12.85 2.66
C LYS A 30 -0.60 -13.66 3.91
N ASN A 31 -1.62 -14.52 3.78
CA ASN A 31 -2.11 -15.39 4.86
C ASN A 31 -2.46 -14.67 6.17
N THR A 32 -2.81 -13.38 6.10
CA THR A 32 -3.18 -12.57 7.26
C THR A 32 -4.64 -12.17 7.15
N THR A 33 -5.40 -12.50 8.19
CA THR A 33 -6.77 -12.04 8.39
C THR A 33 -6.77 -11.00 9.48
N TYR A 34 -7.50 -9.92 9.28
CA TYR A 34 -7.54 -8.81 10.21
C TYR A 34 -8.89 -8.78 10.95
N GLU A 35 -8.84 -8.57 12.27
CA GLU A 35 -10.03 -8.51 13.11
C GLU A 35 -10.86 -7.22 12.89
N ASP A 36 -10.23 -6.17 12.33
CA ASP A 36 -10.85 -4.90 11.99
C ASP A 36 -11.73 -4.95 10.73
N GLY A 37 -11.82 -6.10 10.06
CA GLY A 37 -12.63 -6.32 8.88
C GLY A 37 -12.04 -5.72 7.61
N ARG A 38 -10.75 -5.30 7.59
CA ARG A 38 -10.11 -4.84 6.36
C ARG A 38 -9.97 -5.98 5.35
N PRO A 39 -10.07 -5.69 4.04
CA PRO A 39 -9.91 -6.68 2.98
C PRO A 39 -8.56 -7.38 3.04
N THR A 40 -8.59 -8.69 2.85
CA THR A 40 -7.41 -9.56 2.84
C THR A 40 -6.65 -9.49 1.52
N PHE A 41 -5.50 -10.15 1.47
CA PHE A 41 -4.61 -10.19 0.30
C PHE A 41 -5.30 -10.62 -1.00
N ASP A 42 -6.27 -11.52 -0.92
CA ASP A 42 -6.98 -12.04 -2.10
C ASP A 42 -8.11 -11.12 -2.55
N GLU A 43 -8.59 -10.24 -1.68
CA GLU A 43 -9.75 -9.36 -1.94
C GLU A 43 -9.35 -8.02 -2.56
N VAL A 44 -8.05 -7.69 -2.56
CA VAL A 44 -7.53 -6.43 -3.11
C VAL A 44 -6.69 -6.64 -4.37
N PRO A 45 -6.70 -5.67 -5.31
CA PRO A 45 -5.92 -5.76 -6.53
C PRO A 45 -4.42 -5.53 -6.31
N GLN A 46 -4.04 -4.82 -5.25
CA GLN A 46 -2.65 -4.42 -4.95
C GLN A 46 -2.38 -4.33 -3.44
N LEU A 47 -1.14 -4.06 -3.07
CA LEU A 47 -0.75 -3.69 -1.72
C LEU A 47 -0.86 -2.16 -1.53
N TYR A 48 -0.94 -1.74 -0.27
CA TYR A 48 -1.13 -0.36 0.16
C TYR A 48 -0.15 -0.04 1.29
N ILE A 49 0.43 1.15 1.24
CA ILE A 49 1.28 1.69 2.30
C ILE A 49 0.44 2.61 3.19
N ASP A 50 0.48 2.41 4.50
CA ASP A 50 -0.07 3.37 5.46
C ASP A 50 0.84 4.61 5.50
N PRO A 51 0.34 5.78 5.05
CA PRO A 51 1.16 6.98 4.95
C PRO A 51 1.46 7.64 6.30
N VAL A 52 0.77 7.24 7.37
CA VAL A 52 0.98 7.77 8.73
C VAL A 52 2.06 6.97 9.46
N GLU A 53 2.09 5.65 9.26
CA GLU A 53 3.12 4.79 9.85
C GLU A 53 4.41 4.74 9.03
N CYS A 54 4.36 5.08 7.74
CA CYS A 54 5.55 5.13 6.90
C CYS A 54 6.57 6.16 7.43
N ILE A 55 7.80 5.69 7.66
CA ILE A 55 8.92 6.51 8.16
C ILE A 55 9.93 6.92 7.08
N ASP A 56 9.56 6.85 5.81
CA ASP A 56 10.42 7.21 4.67
C ASP A 56 11.78 6.48 4.61
N CYS A 57 11.88 5.24 5.10
CA CYS A 57 13.16 4.51 5.12
C CYS A 57 13.65 4.01 3.74
N GLY A 58 12.76 3.89 2.76
CA GLY A 58 13.10 3.46 1.39
C GLY A 58 13.46 1.99 1.19
N ALA A 59 13.44 1.16 2.24
CA ALA A 59 13.81 -0.26 2.17
C ALA A 59 12.92 -1.09 1.22
N CYS A 60 11.67 -0.68 1.01
CA CYS A 60 10.70 -1.37 0.17
C CYS A 60 10.94 -1.17 -1.35
N VAL A 61 11.59 -0.08 -1.77
CA VAL A 61 11.79 0.25 -3.19
C VAL A 61 12.66 -0.78 -3.93
N PRO A 62 13.90 -1.11 -3.48
CA PRO A 62 14.79 -1.99 -4.23
C PRO A 62 14.32 -3.45 -4.26
N VAL A 63 13.43 -3.85 -3.35
CA VAL A 63 12.94 -5.23 -3.26
C VAL A 63 11.70 -5.47 -4.12
N CYS A 64 11.05 -4.42 -4.64
CA CYS A 64 9.88 -4.57 -5.48
C CYS A 64 10.27 -5.02 -6.90
N PRO A 65 9.91 -6.24 -7.35
CA PRO A 65 10.37 -6.78 -8.63
C PRO A 65 9.83 -6.02 -9.86
N VAL A 66 8.72 -5.31 -9.68
CA VAL A 66 8.02 -4.55 -10.73
C VAL A 66 8.17 -3.04 -10.58
N SER A 67 9.03 -2.58 -9.65
CA SER A 67 9.28 -1.16 -9.39
C SER A 67 7.97 -0.35 -9.20
N ALA A 68 7.04 -0.90 -8.42
CA ALA A 68 5.73 -0.29 -8.18
C ALA A 68 5.73 0.79 -7.08
N ILE A 69 6.83 0.94 -6.34
CA ILE A 69 6.89 1.77 -5.13
C ILE A 69 7.69 3.03 -5.42
N PHE A 70 7.07 4.18 -5.18
CA PHE A 70 7.66 5.49 -5.46
C PHE A 70 7.62 6.35 -4.20
N ALA A 71 8.65 7.20 -4.02
CA ALA A 71 8.52 8.31 -3.09
C ALA A 71 7.46 9.28 -3.63
N LEU A 72 6.76 9.99 -2.74
CA LEU A 72 5.71 10.93 -3.12
C LEU A 72 6.19 11.98 -4.16
N ASP A 73 7.42 12.47 -4.00
CA ASP A 73 8.01 13.48 -4.87
C ASP A 73 8.43 12.92 -6.24
N ASP A 74 8.71 11.61 -6.31
CA ASP A 74 9.13 10.90 -7.52
C ASP A 74 7.95 10.20 -8.24
N LEU A 75 6.74 10.29 -7.67
CA LEU A 75 5.55 9.62 -8.20
C LEU A 75 5.13 10.26 -9.53
N PRO A 76 5.08 9.49 -10.64
CA PRO A 76 4.63 10.00 -11.93
C PRO A 76 3.25 10.64 -11.87
N GLU A 77 3.03 11.73 -12.61
CA GLU A 77 1.77 12.50 -12.54
C GLU A 77 0.52 11.66 -12.80
N LYS A 78 0.60 10.72 -13.76
CA LYS A 78 -0.48 9.78 -14.06
C LYS A 78 -0.92 8.94 -12.86
N TRP A 79 -0.04 8.73 -11.89
CA TRP A 79 -0.25 7.89 -10.73
C TRP A 79 -0.42 8.69 -9.43
N LYS A 80 -0.50 10.02 -9.48
CA LYS A 80 -0.73 10.86 -8.29
C LYS A 80 -1.95 10.44 -7.47
N HIS A 81 -3.00 9.96 -8.12
CA HIS A 81 -4.22 9.47 -7.45
C HIS A 81 -3.99 8.22 -6.58
N TYR A 82 -2.89 7.46 -6.79
CA TYR A 82 -2.56 6.32 -5.93
C TYR A 82 -2.21 6.73 -4.50
N THR A 83 -1.85 7.99 -4.26
CA THR A 83 -1.61 8.52 -2.90
C THR A 83 -2.84 8.33 -2.02
N GLU A 84 -4.01 8.75 -2.50
CA GLU A 84 -5.30 8.61 -1.81
C GLU A 84 -5.72 7.14 -1.73
N ILE A 85 -5.49 6.35 -2.78
CA ILE A 85 -5.79 4.92 -2.79
C ILE A 85 -5.01 4.18 -1.68
N ASN A 86 -3.72 4.48 -1.51
CA ASN A 86 -2.89 3.89 -0.45
C ASN A 86 -3.41 4.28 0.93
N ALA A 87 -3.69 5.57 1.14
CA ALA A 87 -4.26 6.09 2.38
C ALA A 87 -5.66 5.54 2.71
N SER A 88 -6.46 5.22 1.68
CA SER A 88 -7.83 4.74 1.85
C SER A 88 -7.91 3.35 2.49
N TYR A 89 -6.86 2.55 2.36
CA TYR A 89 -6.82 1.22 2.94
C TYR A 89 -6.66 1.32 4.46
N VAL A 90 -5.56 1.85 4.97
CA VAL A 90 -5.34 2.03 6.40
C VAL A 90 -4.61 3.35 6.63
N GLN A 91 -5.01 4.05 7.68
CA GLN A 91 -4.37 5.29 8.11
C GLN A 91 -4.09 5.27 9.61
N GLY A 92 -2.81 5.29 9.98
CA GLY A 92 -2.36 5.18 11.37
C GLY A 92 -2.83 3.89 12.04
N GLY A 93 -2.76 2.77 11.32
CA GLY A 93 -3.18 1.45 11.78
C GLY A 93 -4.71 1.26 11.88
N LYS A 94 -5.51 2.25 11.47
CA LYS A 94 -6.98 2.19 11.51
C LYS A 94 -7.57 1.97 10.13
N PHE A 95 -8.31 0.87 9.96
CA PHE A 95 -9.13 0.62 8.78
C PHE A 95 -10.44 1.39 8.86
N THR A 96 -10.79 2.10 7.79
CA THR A 96 -12.09 2.79 7.67
C THR A 96 -12.82 2.30 6.41
N PRO A 97 -13.86 1.46 6.54
CA PRO A 97 -14.52 0.85 5.38
C PRO A 97 -15.08 1.86 4.39
N GLU A 98 -15.61 2.99 4.89
CA GLU A 98 -16.19 4.05 4.08
C GLU A 98 -15.15 4.75 3.20
N GLU A 99 -13.94 4.98 3.72
CA GLU A 99 -12.84 5.57 2.95
C GLU A 99 -12.32 4.59 1.91
N PHE A 100 -12.12 3.33 2.29
CA PHE A 100 -11.69 2.30 1.35
C PHE A 100 -12.70 2.13 0.20
N ALA A 101 -14.00 2.13 0.49
CA ALA A 101 -15.04 1.97 -0.51
C ALA A 101 -15.07 3.09 -1.57
N LYS A 102 -14.64 4.33 -1.23
CA LYS A 102 -14.57 5.44 -2.19
C LYS A 102 -13.51 5.21 -3.28
N HIS A 103 -12.49 4.41 -2.97
CA HIS A 103 -11.32 4.21 -3.82
C HIS A 103 -11.21 2.78 -4.36
N ALA A 104 -11.94 1.80 -3.79
CA ALA A 104 -11.94 0.40 -4.22
C ALA A 104 -12.58 0.14 -5.60
N ALA A 105 -13.34 1.10 -6.15
CA ALA A 105 -14.09 0.96 -7.41
C ALA A 105 -13.47 1.68 -8.62
N LYS A 106 -12.24 2.21 -8.49
CA LYS A 106 -11.50 2.89 -9.55
C LYS A 106 -10.28 2.08 -9.95
#